data_AF-A0A9N9NRX4-F1
#
_entry.id   AF-A0A9N9NRX4-F1
#
_cell.length_a   1.000
_cell.length_b   1.000
_cell.length_c   1.000
_cell.angle_alpha   90.00
_cell.angle_beta   90.00
_cell.angle_gamma   90.00
#
_symmetry.space_group_name_H-M   'P 1'
#
loop_
_entity.id
_entity.type
_entity.pdbx_description
1 polymer ?
#
loop_
_entity_poly.entity_id
_entity_poly.type
_entity_poly.pdbx_seq_one_letter_code
_entity_poly.pdbx_strand_id
1 'polypeptide(L)'
;CPTELIAFSDRIDEFNKLGADVVGISCDSVHSHYHWCQIPRKQGGVKNLKIPLVADFKKKISSAYGVLHDESHPLRGLFIIDDEGHLRAKQIYDEEI
;
A
#
# COMPACT_ATOMS: atom_id res chain seq x y z
N CYS A 1 5.28 1.95 -4.53
CA CYS A 1 5.69 2.91 -5.60
C CYS A 1 4.96 4.24 -5.37
N PRO A 2 5.62 5.41 -5.54
CA PRO A 2 5.00 6.71 -5.25
C PRO A 2 3.78 7.00 -6.13
N THR A 3 3.81 6.66 -7.42
CA THR A 3 2.74 7.02 -8.37
C THR A 3 1.38 6.42 -7.99
N GLU A 4 1.34 5.14 -7.63
CA GLU A 4 0.10 4.46 -7.23
C GLU A 4 -0.44 5.01 -5.91
N LEU A 5 0.43 5.16 -4.89
CA LEU A 5 0.02 5.69 -3.59
C LEU A 5 -0.52 7.11 -3.70
N ILE A 6 0.11 7.95 -4.53
CA ILE A 6 -0.36 9.31 -4.81
C ILE A 6 -1.72 9.27 -5.49
N ALA A 7 -1.91 8.41 -6.50
CA ALA A 7 -3.19 8.30 -7.20
C ALA A 7 -4.34 7.88 -6.28
N PHE A 8 -4.12 6.90 -5.39
CA PHE A 8 -5.10 6.51 -4.36
C PHE A 8 -5.35 7.63 -3.36
N SER A 9 -4.28 8.27 -2.87
CA SER A 9 -4.38 9.39 -1.93
C SER A 9 -5.13 10.58 -2.49
N ASP A 10 -4.96 10.90 -3.77
CA ASP A 10 -5.62 12.05 -4.40
C ASP A 10 -7.12 11.79 -4.64
N ARG A 11 -7.50 10.51 -4.78
CA ARG A 11 -8.89 10.06 -4.98
C ARG A 11 -9.55 9.48 -3.73
N ILE A 12 -8.94 9.63 -2.55
CA ILE A 12 -9.42 9.01 -1.30
C ILE A 12 -10.88 9.39 -0.99
N ASP A 13 -11.30 10.60 -1.35
CA ASP A 13 -12.67 11.08 -1.13
C ASP A 13 -13.71 10.30 -1.96
N GLU A 14 -13.32 9.70 -3.08
CA GLU A 14 -14.18 8.81 -3.87
C GLU A 14 -14.41 7.48 -3.14
N PHE A 15 -13.37 6.93 -2.51
CA PHE A 15 -13.47 5.70 -1.71
C PHE A 15 -14.27 5.93 -0.43
N ASN A 16 -14.03 7.04 0.27
CA ASN A 16 -14.77 7.42 1.46
C ASN A 16 -16.28 7.54 1.20
N LYS A 17 -16.69 8.08 0.04
CA LYS A 17 -18.12 8.16 -0.36
C LYS A 17 -18.75 6.79 -0.59
N LEU A 18 -17.95 5.79 -0.93
CA LEU A 18 -18.37 4.39 -1.09
C LEU A 18 -18.28 3.60 0.22
N GLY A 19 -17.90 4.23 1.34
CA GLY A 19 -17.71 3.57 2.63
C GLY A 19 -16.47 2.68 2.68
N ALA A 20 -15.46 2.95 1.84
CA ALA A 20 -14.24 2.16 1.76
C ALA A 20 -13.02 2.95 2.23
N ASP A 21 -12.21 2.32 3.08
CA ASP A 21 -10.89 2.81 3.47
C ASP A 21 -9.80 2.26 2.54
N VAL A 22 -8.72 3.01 2.37
CA VAL A 22 -7.55 2.60 1.59
C VAL A 22 -6.31 2.61 2.46
N VAL A 23 -5.54 1.52 2.44
CA VAL A 23 -4.32 1.35 3.23
C VAL A 23 -3.18 0.89 2.33
N GLY A 24 -2.03 1.56 2.41
CA GLY A 24 -0.79 1.11 1.77
C GLY A 24 0.02 0.23 2.73
N ILE A 25 0.70 -0.78 2.20
CA ILE A 25 1.52 -1.71 3.00
C ILE A 25 2.86 -1.92 2.28
N SER A 26 3.97 -1.88 3.03
CA SER A 26 5.26 -2.37 2.54
C SER A 26 6.09 -2.98 3.67
N CYS A 27 7.20 -3.63 3.33
CA CYS A 27 8.15 -4.18 4.29
C CYS A 27 9.12 -3.13 4.87
N ASP A 28 8.97 -1.85 4.53
CA ASP A 28 9.80 -0.77 5.05
C ASP A 28 9.48 -0.50 6.53
N SER A 29 10.42 0.16 7.21
CA SER A 29 10.21 0.57 8.61
C SER A 29 9.29 1.79 8.72
N VAL A 30 8.67 1.98 9.88
CA VAL A 30 7.88 3.19 10.19
C VAL A 30 8.71 4.49 10.04
N HIS A 31 10.02 4.43 10.32
CA HIS A 31 10.92 5.57 10.15
C HIS A 31 11.12 5.90 8.67
N SER A 32 11.31 4.87 7.84
CA SER A 32 11.40 5.02 6.38
C SER A 32 10.14 5.67 5.80
N HIS A 33 8.96 5.20 6.23
CA HIS A 33 7.68 5.82 5.85
C HIS A 33 7.58 7.27 6.30
N TYR A 34 7.92 7.57 7.55
CA TYR A 34 7.88 8.93 8.07
C TYR A 34 8.74 9.87 7.25
N HIS A 35 10.00 9.51 6.98
CA HIS A 35 10.90 10.31 6.16
C HIS A 35 10.38 10.47 4.72
N TRP A 36 9.85 9.41 4.11
CA TRP A 36 9.30 9.46 2.75
C TRP A 36 8.09 10.40 2.64
N CYS A 37 7.26 10.46 3.67
CA CYS A 37 6.16 11.41 3.80
C CYS A 37 6.60 12.88 3.99
N GLN A 38 7.87 13.15 4.32
CA GLN A 38 8.40 14.51 4.37
C GLN A 38 8.92 15.00 3.01
N ILE A 39 9.27 14.07 2.11
CA ILE A 39 9.87 14.39 0.82
C ILE A 39 8.77 14.87 -0.15
N PRO A 40 8.93 16.02 -0.81
CA PRO A 40 7.98 16.50 -1.81
C PRO A 40 7.80 15.52 -2.98
N ARG A 41 6.58 15.46 -3.54
CA ARG A 41 6.25 14.59 -4.69
C ARG A 41 7.16 14.80 -5.90
N LYS A 42 7.57 16.04 -6.16
CA LYS A 42 8.52 16.40 -7.24
C LYS A 42 9.92 15.79 -7.07
N GLN A 43 10.27 15.32 -5.87
CA GLN A 43 11.54 14.70 -5.54
C GLN A 43 11.40 13.19 -5.29
N GLY A 44 10.31 12.56 -5.76
CA GLY A 44 10.04 11.13 -5.57
C GLY A 44 9.47 10.76 -4.19
N GLY A 45 9.12 11.76 -3.38
CA GLY A 45 8.45 11.55 -2.09
C GLY A 45 6.93 11.43 -2.20
N VAL A 46 6.28 11.30 -1.05
CA VAL A 46 4.81 11.19 -0.94
C VAL A 46 4.21 12.21 0.03
N LYS A 47 4.82 13.40 0.15
CA LYS A 47 4.29 14.46 1.02
C LYS A 47 2.79 14.73 0.80
N ASN A 48 2.08 14.92 1.91
CA ASN A 48 0.63 15.07 2.01
C ASN A 48 -0.16 13.82 1.57
N LEU A 49 0.37 12.63 1.83
CA LEU A 49 -0.38 11.38 1.66
C LEU A 49 -1.57 11.36 2.63
N LYS A 50 -2.76 11.06 2.11
CA LYS A 50 -4.03 11.00 2.86
C LYS A 50 -4.44 9.59 3.25
N ILE A 51 -3.64 8.59 2.89
CA ILE A 51 -3.86 7.18 3.23
C ILE A 51 -2.80 6.72 4.24
N PRO A 52 -3.15 5.87 5.22
CA PRO A 52 -2.19 5.27 6.13
C PRO A 52 -1.23 4.32 5.40
N LEU A 53 0.02 4.27 5.89
CA LEU A 53 1.03 3.31 5.47
C LEU A 53 1.36 2.38 6.63
N VAL A 54 1.16 1.08 6.42
CA VAL A 54 1.51 0.03 7.38
C VAL A 54 2.91 -0.50 7.10
N ALA A 55 3.75 -0.43 8.12
CA ALA A 55 5.09 -1.00 8.11
C ALA A 55 5.04 -2.49 8.50
N ASP A 56 5.04 -3.38 7.51
CA ASP A 56 5.16 -4.83 7.70
C ASP A 56 6.63 -5.26 7.81
N PHE A 57 7.37 -4.66 8.74
CA PHE A 57 8.81 -4.91 8.89
C PHE A 57 9.14 -6.39 9.21
N LYS A 58 8.19 -7.11 9.81
CA LYS A 58 8.30 -8.55 10.12
C LYS A 58 7.79 -9.45 8.99
N LYS A 59 7.37 -8.88 7.86
CA LYS A 59 6.88 -9.56 6.65
C LYS A 59 5.67 -10.48 6.87
N LYS A 60 4.98 -10.33 8.00
CA LYS A 60 3.89 -11.24 8.40
C LYS A 60 2.66 -11.04 7.53
N ILE A 61 2.36 -9.79 7.19
CA ILE A 61 1.22 -9.45 6.34
C ILE A 61 1.51 -9.88 4.91
N SER A 62 2.68 -9.55 4.37
CA SER A 62 3.09 -9.94 3.02
C SER A 62 3.11 -11.46 2.83
N SER A 63 3.61 -12.22 3.81
CA SER A 63 3.53 -13.70 3.78
C SER A 63 2.09 -14.20 3.87
N ALA A 64 1.27 -13.66 4.78
CA ALA A 64 -0.11 -14.11 4.96
C ALA A 64 -0.99 -13.86 3.72
N TYR A 65 -0.72 -12.78 2.98
CA TYR A 65 -1.41 -12.44 1.73
C TYR A 65 -0.80 -13.11 0.49
N GLY A 66 0.27 -13.91 0.67
CA GLY A 66 0.90 -14.67 -0.42
C GLY A 66 1.60 -13.79 -1.47
N VAL A 67 2.05 -12.60 -1.07
CA VAL A 67 2.74 -11.65 -1.96
C VAL A 67 4.21 -11.47 -1.65
N LEU A 68 4.72 -12.08 -0.57
CA LEU A 68 6.15 -12.02 -0.26
C LEU A 68 6.95 -12.83 -1.30
N HIS A 69 7.83 -12.15 -2.03
CA HIS A 69 8.73 -12.73 -3.02
C HIS A 69 10.14 -12.91 -2.42
N ASP A 70 10.73 -14.09 -2.64
CA ASP A 70 12.09 -14.46 -2.24
C ASP A 70 12.46 -14.11 -0.80
N GLU A 71 11.49 -14.20 0.12
CA GLU A 71 11.65 -13.82 1.54
C GLU A 71 12.17 -12.38 1.73
N SER A 72 12.06 -11.55 0.70
CA SER A 72 12.76 -10.28 0.54
C SER A 72 11.77 -9.13 0.56
N HIS A 73 10.91 -9.03 -0.46
CA HIS A 73 10.04 -7.89 -0.68
C HIS A 73 8.70 -8.34 -1.25
N PRO A 74 7.63 -7.56 -1.08
CA PRO A 74 6.33 -7.94 -1.60
C PRO A 74 6.20 -7.62 -3.10
N LEU A 75 5.60 -8.53 -3.86
CA LEU A 75 5.02 -8.24 -5.17
C LEU A 75 3.95 -7.15 -5.06
N ARG A 76 3.61 -6.53 -6.19
CA ARG A 76 2.51 -5.56 -6.24
C ARG A 76 1.18 -6.30 -6.16
N GLY A 77 0.55 -6.22 -4.99
CA GLY A 77 -0.77 -6.78 -4.73
C GLY A 77 -1.82 -5.70 -4.46
N LEU A 78 -3.04 -5.91 -4.96
CA LEU A 78 -4.25 -5.18 -4.61
C LEU A 78 -5.30 -6.16 -4.11
N PHE A 79 -5.88 -5.87 -2.95
CA PHE A 79 -6.88 -6.71 -2.30
C PHE A 79 -8.10 -5.86 -1.95
N ILE A 80 -9.28 -6.36 -2.30
CA ILE A 80 -10.56 -5.75 -1.92
C ILE A 80 -11.20 -6.68 -0.88
N ILE A 81 -11.41 -6.15 0.32
CA ILE A 81 -11.99 -6.85 1.46
C ILE A 81 -13.30 -6.14 1.79
N ASP A 82 -14.38 -6.89 2.00
CA ASP A 82 -15.66 -6.31 2.42
C ASP A 82 -15.72 -6.02 3.92
N ASP A 83 -16.83 -5.42 4.36
CA ASP A 83 -17.08 -5.01 5.75
C ASP A 83 -17.23 -6.19 6.72
N GLU A 84 -17.50 -7.39 6.21
CA GLU A 84 -17.47 -8.65 6.99
C GLU A 84 -16.06 -9.26 7.09
N GLY A 85 -15.07 -8.67 6.40
CA GLY A 85 -13.69 -9.15 6.39
C GLY A 85 -13.40 -10.24 5.35
N HIS A 86 -14.29 -10.47 4.39
CA HIS A 86 -14.10 -11.45 3.34
C HIS A 86 -13.35 -10.86 2.15
N LEU A 87 -12.40 -11.62 1.61
CA LEU A 87 -11.68 -11.25 0.38
C LEU A 87 -12.60 -11.37 -0.84
N ARG A 88 -12.85 -10.25 -1.53
CA ARG A 88 -13.74 -10.17 -2.70
C ARG A 88 -13.02 -10.12 -4.02
N ALA A 89 -11.85 -9.50 -4.05
CA ALA A 89 -10.98 -9.50 -5.22
C ALA A 89 -9.52 -9.46 -4.80
N LYS A 90 -8.67 -10.12 -5.58
CA LYS A 90 -7.22 -9.99 -5.49
C LYS A 90 -6.63 -9.83 -6.88
N GLN A 91 -5.65 -8.95 -7.01
CA GLN A 91 -4.84 -8.79 -8.20
C GLN A 91 -3.38 -8.74 -7.76
N ILE A 92 -2.53 -9.55 -8.40
CA ILE A 92 -1.10 -9.62 -8.11
C ILE A 92 -0.39 -9.48 -9.45
N TYR A 93 0.59 -8.58 -9.51
CA TYR A 93 1.45 -8.41 -10.66
C TYR A 93 2.81 -9.06 -10.37
N ASP A 94 3.30 -9.84 -11.34
CA ASP A 94 4.60 -10.48 -11.28
C ASP A 94 5.73 -9.47 -11.58
N GLU A 95 6.99 -9.88 -11.37
CA GLU A 95 8.16 -9.05 -11.68
C GLU A 95 8.42 -8.92 -13.19
N GLU A 96 7.91 -9.84 -14.01
CA GLU A 96 8.06 -9.81 -15.47
C GLU A 96 7.07 -8.83 -16.12
N ILE A 97 7.48 -7.56 -16.22
CA ILE A 97 6.97 -6.59 -17.19
C ILE A 97 8.13 -6.07 -18.05
#